data_AF-A0A957KDB6-F1
#
_entry.id   AF-A0A957KDB6-F1
#
_cell.length_a   1.000
_cell.length_b   1.000
_cell.length_c   1.000
_cell.angle_alpha   90.00
_cell.angle_beta   90.00
_cell.angle_gamma   90.00
#
_symmetry.space_group_name_H-M   'P 1'
#
loop_
_entity.id
_entity.type
_entity.pdbx_description
1 polymer ?
#
loop_
_entity_poly.entity_id
_entity_poly.type
_entity_poly.pdbx_seq_one_letter_code
_entity_poly.pdbx_strand_id
1 'polypeptide(L)'
;SQNDYAEISSFGKVEYLIEFRLTDPSTLGAFEIAYAAAGLDANGPTITYPLFRMLNSLSDGMMIAVILLISALVVVIAFLCIRFTLLAKIEEDYREIGVLKAIGLRVSDIKKIYLAKYAAIAAAGSLLGFALSFAFRGLLLKNIRLNFGDSGNGSLALALGILSVLLLFLVILAFVNSVLRRFR
;
A
#
# COMPACT_ATOMS: atom_id res chain seq x y z
N SER A 1 13.54 -0.11 -37.86
CA SER A 1 14.23 0.49 -39.02
C SER A 1 13.59 -0.03 -40.31
N GLN A 2 13.72 0.66 -41.45
CA GLN A 2 13.27 0.12 -42.75
C GLN A 2 13.99 -1.20 -43.10
N ASN A 3 15.26 -1.34 -42.69
CA ASN A 3 16.01 -2.59 -42.82
C ASN A 3 15.39 -3.72 -42.00
N ASP A 4 15.06 -3.48 -40.72
CA ASP A 4 14.42 -4.51 -39.88
C ASP A 4 13.09 -4.95 -40.51
N TYR A 5 12.24 -4.02 -40.97
CA TYR A 5 10.95 -4.37 -41.59
C TYR A 5 11.12 -5.25 -42.84
N ALA A 6 12.12 -4.98 -43.68
CA ALA A 6 12.40 -5.78 -44.87
C ALA A 6 12.79 -7.22 -44.51
N GLU A 7 13.57 -7.42 -43.45
CA GLU A 7 13.99 -8.75 -42.97
C GLU A 7 12.83 -9.59 -42.40
N ILE A 8 11.88 -8.98 -41.68
CA ILE A 8 10.74 -9.70 -41.07
C ILE A 8 9.49 -9.80 -41.95
N SER A 9 9.40 -9.00 -43.03
CA SER A 9 8.22 -8.99 -43.91
C SER A 9 7.91 -10.33 -44.59
N SER A 10 8.92 -11.19 -44.77
CA SER A 10 8.78 -12.52 -45.39
C SER A 10 8.34 -13.62 -44.41
N PHE A 11 8.39 -13.37 -43.09
CA PHE A 11 8.11 -14.37 -42.05
C PHE A 11 6.70 -14.28 -41.45
N GLY A 12 5.88 -13.31 -41.86
CA GLY A 12 4.55 -13.08 -41.27
C GLY A 12 3.54 -12.42 -42.21
N LYS A 13 2.31 -12.23 -41.72
CA LYS A 13 1.28 -11.43 -42.40
C LYS A 13 1.25 -10.03 -41.79
N VAL A 14 1.06 -9.01 -42.63
CA VAL A 14 0.87 -7.63 -42.16
C VAL A 14 -0.52 -7.52 -41.55
N GLU A 15 -0.57 -7.14 -40.28
CA GLU A 15 -1.81 -6.80 -39.57
C GLU A 15 -1.86 -5.29 -39.36
N TYR A 16 -3.04 -4.70 -39.58
CA TYR A 16 -3.27 -3.28 -39.38
C TYR A 16 -3.96 -3.05 -38.04
N LEU A 17 -3.35 -2.21 -37.20
CA LEU A 17 -3.95 -1.75 -35.96
C LEU A 17 -4.63 -0.40 -36.22
N ILE A 18 -5.95 -0.35 -36.08
CA ILE A 18 -6.73 0.87 -36.26
C ILE A 18 -7.17 1.37 -34.89
N GLU A 19 -6.67 2.53 -34.48
CA GLU A 19 -6.97 3.14 -33.18
C GLU A 19 -7.78 4.43 -33.35
N PHE A 20 -8.84 4.57 -32.56
CA PHE A 20 -9.64 5.79 -32.49
C PHE A 20 -9.68 6.32 -31.05
N ARG A 21 -9.41 7.61 -30.88
CA ARG A 21 -9.58 8.30 -29.60
C ARG A 21 -10.84 9.15 -29.62
N LEU A 22 -11.86 8.69 -28.91
CA LEU A 22 -13.12 9.41 -28.74
C LEU A 22 -12.93 10.56 -27.73
N THR A 23 -13.54 11.72 -27.99
CA THR A 23 -13.62 12.84 -27.04
C THR A 23 -14.62 12.56 -25.92
N ASP A 24 -15.70 11.86 -26.23
CA ASP A 24 -16.71 11.42 -25.26
C ASP A 24 -16.76 9.87 -25.21
N PRO A 25 -16.31 9.24 -24.12
CA PRO A 25 -16.35 7.78 -23.96
C PRO A 25 -17.75 7.17 -24.02
N SER A 26 -18.80 7.95 -23.75
CA SER A 26 -20.19 7.45 -23.77
C SER A 26 -20.67 7.13 -25.19
N THR A 27 -20.04 7.73 -26.20
CA THR A 27 -20.38 7.52 -27.62
C THR A 27 -19.77 6.26 -28.23
N LEU A 28 -18.96 5.51 -27.47
CA LEU A 28 -18.28 4.29 -27.92
C LEU A 28 -19.23 3.29 -28.58
N GLY A 29 -20.35 2.97 -27.93
CA GLY A 29 -21.31 1.99 -28.48
C GLY A 29 -21.96 2.46 -29.79
N ALA A 30 -22.28 3.75 -29.90
CA ALA A 30 -22.81 4.32 -31.14
C ALA A 30 -21.77 4.33 -32.26
N PHE A 31 -20.50 4.58 -31.92
CA PHE A 31 -19.38 4.53 -32.86
C PHE A 31 -19.12 3.11 -33.38
N GLU A 32 -19.13 2.10 -32.51
CA GLU A 32 -18.97 0.69 -32.91
C GLU A 32 -20.05 0.25 -33.92
N ILE A 33 -21.30 0.66 -33.68
CA ILE A 33 -22.42 0.38 -34.60
C ILE A 33 -22.21 1.09 -35.94
N ALA A 34 -21.81 2.37 -35.93
CA ALA A 34 -21.57 3.12 -37.15
C ALA A 34 -20.39 2.57 -37.96
N TYR A 35 -19.32 2.15 -37.28
CA TYR A 35 -18.14 1.53 -37.88
C TYR A 35 -18.48 0.20 -38.56
N ALA A 36 -19.24 -0.66 -37.88
CA ALA A 36 -19.72 -1.93 -38.43
C ALA A 36 -20.67 -1.71 -39.62
N ALA A 37 -21.58 -0.73 -39.53
CA ALA A 37 -22.51 -0.38 -40.61
C ALA A 37 -21.80 0.17 -41.85
N ALA A 38 -20.66 0.85 -41.67
CA ALA A 38 -19.83 1.35 -42.77
C ALA A 38 -19.05 0.24 -43.50
N GLY A 39 -19.07 -1.00 -43.00
CA GLY A 39 -18.39 -2.15 -43.62
C GLY A 39 -16.87 -2.02 -43.63
N LEU A 40 -16.31 -1.26 -42.67
CA LEU A 40 -14.88 -1.06 -42.52
C LEU A 40 -14.18 -2.33 -42.01
N ASP A 41 -12.86 -2.41 -42.22
CA ASP A 41 -12.04 -3.54 -41.81
C ASP A 41 -12.19 -3.81 -40.31
N ALA A 42 -12.71 -5.00 -39.98
CA ALA A 42 -12.98 -5.45 -38.61
C ALA A 42 -12.37 -6.84 -38.34
N ASN A 43 -11.32 -7.20 -39.08
CA ASN A 43 -10.64 -8.49 -38.95
C ASN A 43 -9.72 -8.48 -37.72
N GLY A 44 -10.30 -8.61 -36.52
CA GLY A 44 -9.57 -8.70 -35.26
C GLY A 44 -10.44 -8.40 -34.04
N PRO A 45 -9.93 -8.66 -32.81
CA PRO A 45 -10.65 -8.32 -31.58
C PRO A 45 -10.69 -6.80 -31.38
N THR A 46 -11.87 -6.24 -31.11
CA THR A 46 -12.01 -4.83 -30.73
C THR A 46 -11.55 -4.64 -29.28
N ILE A 47 -10.47 -3.90 -29.07
CA ILE A 47 -9.98 -3.54 -27.74
C ILE A 47 -10.50 -2.15 -27.37
N THR A 48 -11.53 -2.12 -26.52
CA THR A 48 -12.12 -0.87 -26.07
C THR A 48 -11.44 -0.35 -24.80
N TYR A 49 -11.55 0.96 -24.56
CA TYR A 49 -11.01 1.57 -23.34
C TYR A 49 -11.56 0.95 -22.04
N PRO A 50 -12.88 0.63 -21.91
CA PRO A 50 -13.39 -0.10 -20.75
C PRO A 50 -12.76 -1.49 -20.57
N LEU A 51 -12.50 -2.21 -21.66
CA LEU A 51 -11.85 -3.53 -21.63
C LEU A 51 -10.40 -3.40 -21.14
N PHE A 52 -9.65 -2.42 -21.64
CA PHE A 52 -8.29 -2.12 -21.18
C PHE A 52 -8.26 -1.74 -19.69
N ARG A 53 -9.21 -0.90 -19.24
CA ARG A 53 -9.35 -0.53 -17.83
C ARG A 53 -9.70 -1.74 -16.96
N MET A 54 -10.57 -2.64 -17.43
CA MET A 54 -10.94 -3.85 -16.70
C MET A 54 -9.75 -4.81 -16.54
N LEU A 55 -8.98 -5.03 -17.62
CA LEU A 55 -7.77 -5.86 -17.57
C LEU A 55 -6.73 -5.30 -16.58
N ASN A 56 -6.44 -4.00 -16.64
CA ASN A 56 -5.52 -3.36 -15.72
C ASN A 56 -6.03 -3.39 -14.27
N SER A 57 -7.34 -3.18 -14.07
CA SER A 57 -7.95 -3.24 -12.73
C SER A 57 -7.88 -4.63 -12.12
N LEU A 58 -7.99 -5.70 -12.92
CA LEU A 58 -7.83 -7.07 -12.45
C LEU A 58 -6.38 -7.38 -12.09
N SER A 59 -5.44 -7.07 -12.98
CA SER A 59 -4.01 -7.32 -12.77
C SER A 59 -3.46 -6.54 -11.58
N ASP A 60 -3.62 -5.21 -11.59
CA ASP A 60 -3.08 -4.35 -10.54
C ASP A 60 -3.91 -4.46 -9.26
N GLY A 61 -5.22 -4.68 -9.36
CA GLY A 61 -6.09 -4.90 -8.20
C GLY A 61 -5.69 -6.17 -7.43
N MET A 62 -5.34 -7.25 -8.14
CA MET A 62 -4.81 -8.46 -7.52
C MET A 62 -3.46 -8.20 -6.83
N MET A 63 -2.55 -7.46 -7.48
CA MET A 63 -1.27 -7.08 -6.87
C MET A 63 -1.47 -6.29 -5.57
N ILE A 64 -2.34 -5.27 -5.59
CA ILE A 64 -2.67 -4.47 -4.40
C ILE A 64 -3.25 -5.35 -3.29
N ALA A 65 -4.18 -6.26 -3.62
CA ALA A 65 -4.79 -7.17 -2.66
C ALA A 65 -3.76 -8.06 -1.96
N VAL A 66 -2.81 -8.63 -2.72
CA VAL A 66 -1.73 -9.46 -2.16
C VAL A 66 -0.82 -8.64 -1.24
N ILE A 67 -0.43 -7.43 -1.64
CA ILE A 67 0.40 -6.54 -0.81
C ILE A 67 -0.32 -6.19 0.49
N LEU A 68 -1.61 -5.87 0.45
CA LEU A 68 -2.40 -5.57 1.64
C LEU A 68 -2.53 -6.78 2.56
N LEU A 69 -2.73 -7.98 2.00
CA LEU A 69 -2.80 -9.22 2.77
C LEU A 69 -1.48 -9.50 3.51
N ILE A 70 -0.35 -9.41 2.81
CA ILE A 70 0.98 -9.59 3.42
C ILE A 70 1.22 -8.51 4.48
N SER A 71 0.89 -7.25 4.19
CA SER A 71 1.02 -6.15 5.14
C SER A 71 0.21 -6.40 6.43
N ALA A 72 -1.04 -6.83 6.29
CA ALA A 72 -1.89 -7.17 7.44
C ALA A 72 -1.29 -8.31 8.28
N LEU A 73 -0.77 -9.35 7.62
CA LEU A 73 -0.11 -10.47 8.29
C LEU A 73 1.14 -10.03 9.05
N VAL A 74 1.99 -9.19 8.44
CA VAL A 74 3.18 -8.62 9.10
C VAL A 74 2.80 -7.78 10.31
N VAL A 75 1.73 -6.99 10.22
CA VAL A 75 1.21 -6.20 11.35
C VAL A 75 0.77 -7.12 12.50
N VAL A 76 0.07 -8.22 12.21
CA VAL A 76 -0.32 -9.21 13.23
C VAL A 76 0.91 -9.84 13.89
N ILE A 77 1.90 -10.26 13.10
CA ILE A 77 3.15 -10.81 13.63
C ILE A 77 3.87 -9.78 14.51
N ALA A 78 3.94 -8.52 14.07
CA ALA A 78 4.56 -7.45 14.85
C ALA A 78 3.88 -7.26 16.22
N PHE A 79 2.54 -7.27 16.28
CA PHE A 79 1.82 -7.20 17.56
C PHE A 79 2.08 -8.40 18.46
N LEU A 80 2.17 -9.61 17.90
CA LEU A 80 2.54 -10.81 18.66
C LEU A 80 3.97 -10.70 19.21
N CYS A 81 4.92 -10.26 18.39
CA CYS A 81 6.30 -10.04 18.82
C CYS A 81 6.39 -8.99 19.93
N ILE A 82 5.72 -7.85 19.79
CA ILE A 82 5.67 -6.80 20.82
C ILE A 82 5.13 -7.39 22.12
N ARG A 83 4.04 -8.16 22.05
CA ARG A 83 3.45 -8.81 23.23
C ARG A 83 4.47 -9.73 23.91
N PHE A 84 5.04 -10.70 23.18
CA PHE A 84 5.96 -11.67 23.78
C PHE A 84 7.22 -11.03 24.34
N THR A 85 7.82 -10.08 23.61
CA THR A 85 9.00 -9.35 24.08
C THR A 85 8.69 -8.55 25.34
N LEU A 86 7.52 -7.90 25.42
CA LEU A 86 7.12 -7.15 26.61
C LEU A 86 6.88 -8.07 27.81
N LEU A 87 6.25 -9.24 27.61
CA LEU A 87 6.08 -10.24 28.67
C LEU A 87 7.44 -10.70 29.22
N ALA A 88 8.35 -11.10 28.33
CA ALA A 88 9.68 -11.57 28.70
C ALA A 88 10.49 -10.50 29.44
N LYS A 89 10.40 -9.24 28.99
CA LYS A 89 11.09 -8.12 29.65
C LYS A 89 10.53 -7.79 31.03
N ILE A 90 9.21 -7.90 31.24
CA ILE A 90 8.63 -7.71 32.57
C ILE A 90 9.08 -8.81 33.53
N GLU A 91 9.23 -10.04 33.05
CA GLU A 91 9.72 -11.16 33.85
C GLU A 91 11.19 -10.98 34.24
N GLU A 92 12.03 -10.53 33.31
CA GLU A 92 13.44 -10.20 33.57
C GLU A 92 13.58 -9.04 34.59
N ASP A 93 12.78 -7.99 34.42
CA ASP A 93 12.79 -6.81 35.29
C ASP A 93 12.02 -7.03 36.62
N TYR A 94 11.53 -8.24 36.92
CA TYR A 94 10.67 -8.48 38.08
C TYR A 94 11.31 -8.05 39.40
N ARG A 95 12.62 -8.27 39.55
CA ARG A 95 13.39 -7.84 40.73
C ARG A 95 13.48 -6.31 40.82
N GLU A 96 13.67 -5.63 39.69
CA GLU A 96 13.72 -4.16 39.66
C GLU A 96 12.37 -3.54 40.00
N ILE A 97 11.27 -4.10 39.47
CA ILE A 97 9.91 -3.71 39.82
C ILE A 97 9.66 -3.89 41.33
N GLY A 98 10.20 -4.97 41.93
CA GLY A 98 10.17 -5.21 43.37
C GLY A 98 10.88 -4.12 44.19
N VAL A 99 12.06 -3.67 43.74
CA VAL A 99 12.81 -2.56 44.37
C VAL A 99 12.05 -1.24 44.25
N LEU A 100 11.50 -0.93 43.08
CA LEU A 100 10.70 0.29 42.87
C LEU A 100 9.47 0.33 43.78
N LYS A 101 8.78 -0.81 43.95
CA LYS A 101 7.67 -0.93 44.92
C LYS A 101 8.14 -0.74 46.36
N ALA A 102 9.30 -1.27 46.75
CA ALA A 102 9.84 -1.13 48.09
C ALA A 102 10.20 0.32 48.45
N ILE A 103 10.57 1.14 47.46
CA ILE A 103 10.83 2.58 47.60
C ILE A 103 9.51 3.40 47.69
N GLY A 104 8.34 2.75 47.51
CA GLY A 104 7.02 3.37 47.67
C GLY A 104 6.39 3.87 46.38
N LEU A 105 6.94 3.55 45.21
CA LEU A 105 6.32 3.89 43.92
C LEU A 105 5.02 3.11 43.71
N ARG A 106 3.97 3.82 43.30
CA ARG A 106 2.70 3.20 42.92
C ARG A 106 2.87 2.45 41.60
N VAL A 107 2.13 1.34 41.45
CA VAL A 107 2.10 0.53 40.22
C VAL A 107 1.74 1.39 38.99
N SER A 108 0.93 2.44 39.16
CA SER A 108 0.59 3.40 38.11
C SER A 108 1.79 4.18 37.58
N ASP A 109 2.73 4.53 38.45
CA ASP A 109 3.89 5.35 38.08
C ASP A 109 4.95 4.49 37.38
N ILE A 110 5.12 3.25 37.84
CA ILE A 110 5.94 2.24 37.15
C ILE A 110 5.40 2.01 35.73
N LYS A 111 4.08 1.84 35.55
CA LYS A 111 3.47 1.70 34.21
C LYS A 111 3.74 2.89 33.29
N LYS A 112 3.70 4.12 33.80
CA LYS A 112 4.02 5.33 33.00
C LYS A 112 5.46 5.35 32.53
N ILE A 113 6.41 4.95 33.37
CA ILE A 113 7.84 4.88 33.01
C ILE A 113 8.05 3.89 31.87
N TYR A 114 7.47 2.69 31.96
CA TYR A 114 7.56 1.71 30.88
C TYR A 114 6.87 2.21 29.60
N LEU A 115 5.67 2.77 29.71
CA LEU A 115 4.95 3.31 28.55
C LEU A 115 5.73 4.43 27.85
N ALA A 116 6.41 5.30 28.60
CA ALA A 116 7.27 6.35 28.04
C ALA A 116 8.48 5.76 27.27
N LYS A 117 9.13 4.72 27.80
CA LYS A 117 10.23 4.02 27.10
C LYS A 117 9.75 3.45 25.76
N TYR A 118 8.62 2.74 25.76
CA TYR A 118 8.08 2.16 24.53
C TYR A 118 7.54 3.22 23.56
N ALA A 119 7.02 4.35 24.06
CA ALA A 119 6.62 5.47 23.25
C ALA A 119 7.79 6.08 22.47
N ALA A 120 8.96 6.24 23.12
CA ALA A 120 10.16 6.73 22.45
C ALA A 120 10.61 5.79 21.31
N ILE A 121 10.60 4.47 21.56
CA ILE A 121 10.94 3.46 20.55
C ILE A 121 9.93 3.47 19.39
N ALA A 122 8.64 3.52 19.69
CA ALA A 122 7.58 3.57 18.68
C ALA A 122 7.66 4.85 17.84
N ALA A 123 7.96 6.00 18.46
CA ALA A 123 8.12 7.27 17.77
C ALA A 123 9.31 7.21 16.80
N ALA A 124 10.47 6.75 17.27
CA ALA A 124 11.66 6.57 16.44
C ALA A 124 11.38 5.61 15.26
N GLY A 125 10.75 4.47 15.53
CA GLY A 125 10.36 3.52 14.49
C GLY A 125 9.40 4.10 13.45
N SER A 126 8.39 4.86 13.88
CA SER A 126 7.43 5.51 12.98
C SER A 126 8.07 6.60 12.12
N LEU A 127 8.98 7.39 12.68
CA LEU A 127 9.73 8.42 11.97
C LEU A 127 10.66 7.81 10.91
N LEU A 128 11.40 6.76 11.29
CA LEU A 128 12.26 6.03 10.37
C LEU A 128 11.45 5.36 9.25
N GLY A 129 10.34 4.71 9.58
CA GLY A 129 9.44 4.11 8.60
C GLY A 129 8.85 5.13 7.63
N PHE A 130 8.47 6.31 8.14
CA PHE A 130 7.99 7.41 7.31
C PHE A 130 9.07 7.97 6.38
N ALA A 131 10.31 8.13 6.88
CA ALA A 131 11.44 8.56 6.06
C ALA A 131 11.77 7.55 4.95
N LEU A 132 11.80 6.25 5.30
CA LEU A 132 11.99 5.16 4.33
C LEU A 132 10.88 5.14 3.27
N SER A 133 9.64 5.43 3.66
CA SER A 133 8.51 5.49 2.72
C SER A 133 8.80 6.45 1.56
N PHE A 134 9.38 7.63 1.81
CA PHE A 134 9.73 8.57 0.73
C PHE A 134 10.73 7.99 -0.28
N ALA A 135 11.70 7.19 0.16
CA ALA A 135 12.67 6.57 -0.74
C ALA A 135 12.03 5.52 -1.65
N PHE A 136 11.12 4.69 -1.12
CA PHE A 136 10.43 3.65 -1.89
C PHE A 136 9.21 4.15 -2.68
N ARG A 137 8.66 5.30 -2.29
CA ARG A 137 7.45 5.90 -2.89
C ARG A 137 7.56 6.01 -4.41
N GLY A 138 8.71 6.46 -4.92
CA GLY A 138 8.91 6.69 -6.36
C GLY A 138 8.80 5.41 -7.19
N LEU A 139 9.38 4.31 -6.71
CA LEU A 139 9.36 3.03 -7.42
C LEU A 139 7.96 2.41 -7.41
N LEU A 140 7.27 2.44 -6.28
CA LEU A 140 5.95 1.85 -6.12
C LEU A 140 4.87 2.65 -6.84
N LEU A 141 4.86 3.98 -6.73
CA LEU A 141 3.83 4.82 -7.38
C LEU A 141 4.04 4.99 -8.88
N LYS A 142 5.24 4.78 -9.43
CA LYS A 142 5.46 4.91 -10.87
C LYS A 142 4.58 3.95 -11.67
N ASN A 143 4.53 2.68 -11.28
CA ASN A 143 3.71 1.66 -11.96
C ASN A 143 2.21 1.98 -11.81
N ILE A 144 1.78 2.34 -10.59
CA ILE A 144 0.38 2.67 -10.33
C ILE A 144 -0.07 3.90 -11.13
N ARG A 145 0.76 4.95 -11.22
CA ARG A 145 0.46 6.17 -11.99
C ARG A 145 0.39 5.94 -13.49
N LEU A 146 1.21 5.03 -14.03
CA LEU A 146 1.18 4.68 -15.46
C LEU A 146 -0.14 3.99 -15.84
N ASN A 147 -0.65 3.11 -14.98
CA ASN A 147 -1.85 2.32 -15.28
C ASN A 147 -3.17 3.04 -14.89
N PHE A 148 -3.19 3.84 -13.82
CA PHE A 148 -4.40 4.50 -13.31
C PHE A 148 -4.45 6.02 -13.54
N GLY A 149 -3.37 6.62 -14.02
CA GLY A 149 -3.23 8.07 -14.13
C GLY A 149 -2.90 8.73 -12.79
N ASP A 150 -2.48 10.00 -12.82
CA ASP A 150 -2.19 10.75 -11.60
C ASP A 150 -3.47 11.36 -11.03
N SER A 151 -3.67 11.19 -9.73
CA SER A 151 -4.85 11.71 -9.02
C SER A 151 -4.88 13.24 -8.88
N GLY A 152 -3.80 13.94 -9.25
CA GLY A 152 -3.65 15.40 -9.14
C GLY A 152 -3.58 15.96 -7.70
N ASN A 153 -3.89 15.14 -6.69
CA ASN A 153 -4.08 15.57 -5.29
C ASN A 153 -2.89 15.22 -4.39
N GLY A 154 -1.69 15.71 -4.76
CA GLY A 154 -0.46 15.42 -4.02
C GLY A 154 -0.49 15.87 -2.54
N SER A 155 -1.20 16.97 -2.24
CA SER A 155 -1.35 17.49 -0.87
C SER A 155 -2.20 16.58 0.02
N LEU A 156 -3.33 16.08 -0.50
CA LEU A 156 -4.19 15.14 0.22
C LEU A 156 -3.47 13.82 0.50
N ALA A 157 -2.69 13.33 -0.46
CA ALA A 157 -1.87 12.12 -0.27
C ALA A 157 -0.84 12.29 0.86
N LEU A 158 -0.25 13.48 1.00
CA LEU A 158 0.70 13.76 2.08
C LEU A 158 -0.02 13.87 3.44
N ALA A 159 -1.16 14.56 3.50
CA ALA A 159 -1.98 14.67 4.70
C ALA A 159 -2.45 13.29 5.21
N LEU A 160 -2.94 12.43 4.32
CA LEU A 160 -3.31 11.05 4.64
C LEU A 160 -2.11 10.20 5.09
N GLY A 161 -0.93 10.44 4.51
CA GLY A 161 0.31 9.80 4.94
C GLY A 161 0.74 10.19 6.36
N ILE A 162 0.63 11.47 6.73
CA ILE A 162 0.90 11.91 8.11
C ILE A 162 -0.13 11.33 9.06
N LEU A 163 -1.41 11.38 8.68
CA LEU A 163 -2.50 10.84 9.48
C LEU A 163 -2.33 9.34 9.73
N SER A 164 -1.89 8.57 8.73
CA SER A 164 -1.67 7.13 8.87
C SER A 164 -0.52 6.81 9.82
N VAL A 165 0.59 7.55 9.76
CA VAL A 165 1.71 7.39 10.69
C VAL A 165 1.30 7.71 12.13
N LEU A 166 0.54 8.81 12.31
CA LEU A 166 0.01 9.19 13.62
C LEU A 166 -0.93 8.12 14.17
N LEU A 167 -1.83 7.60 13.33
CA LEU A 167 -2.75 6.53 13.70
C LEU A 167 -2.00 5.25 14.08
N LEU A 168 -0.99 4.84 13.31
CA LEU A 168 -0.16 3.68 13.63
C LEU A 168 0.55 3.84 14.98
N PHE A 169 1.14 5.02 15.23
CA PHE A 169 1.77 5.32 16.51
C PHE A 169 0.78 5.20 17.68
N LEU A 170 -0.42 5.76 17.55
CA LEU A 170 -1.46 5.65 18.56
C LEU A 170 -1.94 4.21 18.78
N VAL A 171 -2.08 3.42 17.72
CA VAL A 171 -2.46 2.00 17.82
C VAL A 171 -1.39 1.20 18.57
N ILE A 172 -0.11 1.42 18.28
CA ILE A 172 0.99 0.77 19.00
C ILE A 172 0.96 1.13 20.49
N LEU A 173 0.80 2.41 20.82
CA LEU A 173 0.69 2.86 22.21
C LEU A 173 -0.53 2.26 22.92
N ALA A 174 -1.68 2.24 22.27
CA ALA A 174 -2.90 1.64 22.80
C ALA A 174 -2.72 0.14 23.06
N PHE A 175 -2.04 -0.56 22.15
CA PHE A 175 -1.74 -1.98 22.31
C PHE A 175 -0.79 -2.24 23.50
N VAL A 176 0.32 -1.50 23.59
CA VAL A 176 1.27 -1.59 24.71
C VAL A 176 0.58 -1.30 26.04
N ASN A 177 -0.25 -0.25 26.10
CA ASN A 177 -1.05 0.08 27.29
C ASN A 177 -2.05 -1.02 27.64
N SER A 178 -2.71 -1.64 26.65
CA SER A 178 -3.65 -2.74 26.86
C SER A 178 -2.95 -3.96 27.48
N VAL A 179 -1.78 -4.33 26.97
CA VAL A 179 -0.96 -5.42 27.53
C VAL A 179 -0.52 -5.08 28.97
N LEU A 180 -0.02 -3.87 29.22
CA LEU A 180 0.38 -3.41 30.55
C LEU A 180 -0.78 -3.31 31.54
N ARG A 181 -2.00 -2.99 31.08
CA ARG A 181 -3.21 -2.96 31.92
C ARG A 181 -3.62 -4.35 32.39
N ARG A 182 -3.43 -5.36 31.54
CA ARG A 182 -3.75 -6.76 31.83
C ARG A 182 -2.88 -7.36 32.94
N PHE A 183 -1.69 -6.79 33.17
CA PHE A 183 -0.88 -7.02 34.35
C PHE A 183 -1.38 -6.19 35.54
N ARG A 184 -2.41 -6.68 36.20
CA ARG A 184 -2.84 -6.23 37.53
C ARG A 184 -2.48 -7.31 38.54
#